data_AF-A0A811PH28-F1
#
_entry.id   AF-A0A811PH28-F1
#
_cell.length_a   1.000
_cell.length_b   1.000
_cell.length_c   1.000
_cell.angle_alpha   90.00
_cell.angle_beta   90.00
_cell.angle_gamma   90.00
#
_symmetry.space_group_name_H-M   'P 1'
#
loop_
_entity.id
_entity.type
_entity.pdbx_description
1 polymer ?
#
loop_
_entity_poly.entity_id
_entity_poly.type
_entity_poly.pdbx_seq_one_letter_code
_entity_poly.pdbx_strand_id
1 'polypeptide(L)'
;MAAGGVEDEGGGGGCCEGEEMGVTPVLFEQPVHRNQIGTVSEMLTIYVSMEKYKVAVAADESCRSLLDAQKIINGNLAHVINIKLAKLGVLGALEIIDAARKANVAR
;
A
#
# COMPACT_ATOMS: atom_id res chain seq x y z
N MET A 1 25.49 -7.25 -41.75
CA MET A 1 24.36 -8.21 -41.66
C MET A 1 24.74 -9.27 -40.65
N ALA A 2 24.02 -9.58 -39.57
CA ALA A 2 23.07 -8.85 -38.75
C ALA A 2 23.25 -9.46 -37.35
N ALA A 3 23.22 -8.64 -36.30
CA ALA A 3 23.13 -9.13 -34.93
C ALA A 3 21.70 -9.66 -34.70
N GLY A 4 21.57 -10.80 -34.04
CA GLY A 4 20.30 -11.33 -33.56
C GLY A 4 20.61 -12.35 -32.47
N GLY A 5 19.90 -12.45 -31.37
CA GLY A 5 18.80 -11.68 -30.80
C GLY A 5 18.64 -12.25 -29.39
N VAL A 6 18.51 -11.40 -28.39
CA VAL A 6 18.17 -11.86 -27.03
C VAL A 6 16.65 -11.95 -27.01
N GLU A 7 16.12 -13.17 -26.96
CA GLU A 7 14.71 -13.41 -26.67
C GLU A 7 14.57 -13.49 -25.15
N ASP A 8 13.96 -12.44 -24.59
CA ASP A 8 13.55 -12.34 -23.19
C ASP A 8 12.17 -12.99 -23.07
N GLU A 9 12.09 -14.19 -22.51
CA GLU A 9 10.82 -14.92 -22.32
C GLU A 9 10.31 -14.79 -20.88
N GLY A 10 9.18 -14.09 -20.75
CA GLY A 10 8.01 -14.46 -19.92
C GLY A 10 8.18 -14.40 -18.39
N GLY A 11 7.34 -13.73 -17.62
CA GLY A 11 5.98 -13.25 -17.84
C GLY A 11 5.42 -12.97 -16.45
N GLY A 12 5.54 -11.73 -16.00
CA GLY A 12 5.07 -11.28 -14.69
C GLY A 12 3.56 -11.12 -14.69
N GLY A 13 2.84 -12.09 -14.13
CA GLY A 13 1.41 -11.94 -13.87
C GLY A 13 1.18 -10.93 -12.75
N GLY A 14 0.62 -9.77 -13.08
CA GLY A 14 0.12 -8.82 -12.09
C GLY A 14 -0.39 -7.53 -12.73
N CYS A 15 -1.71 -7.32 -12.63
CA CYS A 15 -2.37 -6.00 -12.76
C CYS A 15 -2.03 -5.20 -14.04
N CYS A 16 -2.43 -5.69 -15.21
CA CYS A 16 -2.04 -5.11 -16.50
C CYS A 16 -2.87 -3.91 -17.00
N GLU A 17 -3.93 -3.46 -16.33
CA GLU A 17 -4.86 -2.49 -16.96
C GLU A 17 -4.35 -1.02 -16.97
N GLY A 18 -3.48 -0.63 -16.03
CA GLY A 18 -3.01 0.77 -15.92
C GLY A 18 -1.84 1.10 -16.85
N GLU A 19 -0.83 0.23 -16.90
CA GLU A 19 0.37 0.43 -17.73
C GLU A 19 0.07 0.28 -19.23
N GLU A 20 -0.83 -0.65 -19.60
CA GLU A 20 -1.33 -0.79 -20.97
C GLU A 20 -2.05 0.49 -21.45
N MET A 21 -2.62 1.26 -20.52
CA MET A 21 -3.28 2.55 -20.77
C MET A 21 -2.36 3.76 -20.60
N GLY A 22 -1.06 3.55 -20.32
CA GLY A 22 -0.08 4.60 -20.10
C GLY A 22 -0.25 5.38 -18.79
N VAL A 23 -0.90 4.79 -17.79
CA VAL A 23 -1.15 5.41 -16.47
C VAL A 23 -0.40 4.64 -15.38
N THR A 24 0.53 5.32 -14.70
CA THR A 24 1.21 4.77 -13.53
C THR A 24 0.55 5.31 -12.25
N PRO A 25 -0.05 4.45 -11.41
CA PRO A 25 -0.64 4.88 -10.15
C PRO A 25 0.46 5.32 -9.18
N VAL A 26 0.22 6.40 -8.43
CA VAL A 26 1.15 6.90 -7.40
C VAL A 26 0.88 6.29 -6.01
N LEU A 27 -0.32 5.73 -5.82
CA LEU A 27 -0.77 5.17 -4.55
C LEU A 27 -1.90 4.15 -4.81
N PHE A 28 -1.82 2.99 -4.16
CA PHE A 28 -2.93 2.07 -4.03
C PHE A 28 -3.62 2.27 -2.67
N GLU A 29 -4.84 2.78 -2.66
CA GLU A 29 -5.64 2.89 -1.44
C GLU A 29 -6.40 1.57 -1.20
N GLN A 30 -6.12 0.93 -0.06
CA GLN A 30 -6.81 -0.25 0.43
C GLN A 30 -7.03 -1.35 -0.64
N PRO A 31 -5.96 -1.88 -1.26
CA PRO A 31 -6.09 -2.88 -2.33
C PRO A 31 -6.65 -4.23 -1.84
N VAL A 32 -6.61 -4.49 -0.53
CA VAL A 32 -7.13 -5.70 0.11
C VAL A 32 -8.28 -5.38 1.04
N HIS A 33 -9.17 -6.35 1.26
CA HIS A 33 -10.30 -6.15 2.16
C HIS A 33 -9.83 -6.06 3.62
N ARG A 34 -10.44 -5.19 4.42
CA ARG A 34 -10.05 -4.92 5.83
C ARG A 34 -10.01 -6.12 6.78
N ASN A 35 -10.68 -7.22 6.44
CA ASN A 35 -10.65 -8.44 7.26
C ASN A 35 -9.42 -9.32 6.96
N GLN A 36 -8.58 -8.90 6.02
CA GLN A 36 -7.35 -9.59 5.61
C GLN A 36 -6.09 -8.91 6.18
N ILE A 37 -6.26 -8.00 7.14
CA ILE A 37 -5.14 -7.33 7.82
C ILE A 37 -4.24 -8.37 8.50
N GLY A 38 -2.94 -8.28 8.25
CA GLY A 38 -1.91 -9.17 8.78
C GLY A 38 -1.84 -10.52 8.08
N THR A 39 -2.57 -10.73 6.99
CA THR A 39 -2.49 -11.98 6.21
C THR A 39 -1.30 -11.98 5.25
N VAL A 40 -0.87 -13.17 4.84
CA VAL A 40 0.19 -13.34 3.82
C VAL A 40 -0.18 -12.65 2.51
N SER A 41 -1.46 -12.65 2.14
CA SER A 41 -1.94 -11.97 0.93
C SER A 41 -1.74 -10.45 1.00
N GLU A 42 -2.04 -9.84 2.14
CA GLU A 42 -1.82 -8.40 2.34
C GLU A 42 -0.32 -8.07 2.31
N MET A 43 0.50 -8.84 3.04
CA MET A 43 1.95 -8.64 3.04
C MET A 43 2.55 -8.78 1.64
N LEU A 44 2.12 -9.79 0.87
CA LEU A 44 2.56 -9.97 -0.51
C LEU A 44 2.13 -8.81 -1.40
N THR A 45 0.90 -8.30 -1.22
CA THR A 45 0.39 -7.14 -1.97
C THR A 45 1.25 -5.91 -1.72
N ILE A 46 1.57 -5.61 -0.46
CA ILE A 46 2.41 -4.48 -0.07
C ILE A 46 3.81 -4.63 -0.65
N TYR A 47 4.43 -5.80 -0.48
CA TYR A 47 5.77 -6.10 -0.97
C TYR A 47 5.85 -5.97 -2.49
N VAL A 48 4.93 -6.59 -3.22
CA VAL A 48 4.90 -6.54 -4.69
C VAL A 48 4.66 -5.12 -5.19
N SER A 49 3.71 -4.37 -4.58
CA SER A 49 3.41 -2.98 -4.96
C SER A 49 4.64 -2.09 -4.86
N MET A 50 5.38 -2.19 -3.75
CA MET A 50 6.54 -1.34 -3.52
C MET A 50 7.78 -1.81 -4.28
N GLU A 51 8.05 -3.11 -4.32
CA GLU A 51 9.31 -3.62 -4.90
C GLU A 51 9.27 -3.67 -6.43
N LYS A 52 8.16 -4.14 -7.01
CA LYS A 52 8.04 -4.28 -8.47
C LYS A 52 7.54 -3.00 -9.11
N TYR A 53 6.48 -2.43 -8.58
CA TYR A 53 5.78 -1.33 -9.25
C TYR A 53 6.16 0.06 -8.71
N LYS A 54 6.92 0.11 -7.61
CA LYS A 54 7.29 1.37 -6.93
C LYS A 54 6.07 2.22 -6.54
N VAL A 55 4.95 1.56 -6.22
CA VAL A 55 3.69 2.20 -5.83
C VAL A 55 3.46 2.00 -4.33
N ALA A 56 3.22 3.10 -3.62
CA ALA A 56 2.89 3.07 -2.21
C ALA A 56 1.51 2.45 -1.98
N VAL A 57 1.26 1.98 -0.75
CA VAL A 57 -0.02 1.38 -0.34
C VAL A 57 -0.54 2.15 0.86
N ALA A 58 -1.78 2.62 0.78
CA ALA A 58 -2.49 3.30 1.84
C ALA A 58 -3.50 2.39 2.53
N ALA A 59 -3.59 2.48 3.86
CA ALA A 59 -4.69 1.89 4.63
C ALA A 59 -5.82 2.91 4.84
N ASP A 60 -7.06 2.54 4.52
CA ASP A 60 -8.27 3.33 4.85
C ASP A 60 -9.25 2.51 5.70
N GLU A 61 -9.98 1.57 5.10
CA GLU A 61 -10.95 0.75 5.82
C GLU A 61 -10.31 -0.10 6.93
N SER A 62 -9.01 -0.37 6.78
CA SER A 62 -8.18 -1.07 7.75
C SER A 62 -7.76 -0.23 8.94
N CYS A 63 -7.87 1.10 8.88
CA CYS A 63 -7.49 2.01 9.96
C CYS A 63 -8.70 2.81 10.47
N ARG A 64 -9.41 2.29 11.49
CA ARG A 64 -10.59 2.97 12.07
C ARG A 64 -10.40 3.39 13.52
N SER A 65 -9.21 3.19 14.07
CA SER A 65 -8.88 3.52 15.44
C SER A 65 -7.36 3.68 15.59
N LEU A 66 -6.94 4.28 16.70
CA LEU A 66 -5.53 4.33 17.07
C LEU A 66 -4.91 2.94 17.20
N LEU A 67 -5.67 1.96 17.70
CA LEU A 67 -5.22 0.57 17.81
C LEU A 67 -4.94 -0.05 16.44
N ASP A 68 -5.79 0.24 15.44
CA ASP A 68 -5.56 -0.24 14.08
C ASP A 68 -4.32 0.42 13.47
N ALA A 69 -4.15 1.72 13.65
CA ALA A 69 -2.95 2.43 13.21
C ALA A 69 -1.68 1.82 13.80
N GLN A 70 -1.68 1.49 15.10
CA GLN A 70 -0.55 0.84 15.76
C GLN A 70 -0.25 -0.54 15.18
N LYS A 71 -1.28 -1.34 14.85
CA LYS A 71 -1.08 -2.64 14.18
C LYS A 71 -0.44 -2.46 12.80
N ILE A 72 -0.93 -1.49 12.03
CA ILE A 72 -0.40 -1.19 10.69
C ILE A 72 1.06 -0.76 10.79
N ILE A 73 1.37 0.18 11.69
CA ILE A 73 2.72 0.70 11.92
C ILE A 73 3.66 -0.41 12.35
N ASN A 74 3.30 -1.18 13.39
CA ASN A 74 4.18 -2.20 13.95
C ASN A 74 4.38 -3.40 13.01
N GLY A 75 3.39 -3.69 12.16
CA GLY A 75 3.44 -4.78 11.19
C GLY A 75 3.94 -4.37 9.82
N ASN A 76 4.27 -3.08 9.59
CA ASN A 76 4.57 -2.52 8.26
C ASN A 76 3.49 -2.89 7.22
N LEU A 77 2.21 -2.83 7.62
CA LEU A 77 1.07 -3.28 6.81
C LEU A 77 0.53 -2.20 5.86
N ALA A 78 1.16 -1.02 5.82
CA ALA A 78 0.91 0.01 4.82
C ALA A 78 2.06 1.04 4.84
N HIS A 79 2.25 1.75 3.74
CA HIS A 79 3.21 2.85 3.62
C HIS A 79 2.59 4.19 4.06
N VAL A 80 1.27 4.32 3.87
CA VAL A 80 0.48 5.53 4.14
C VAL A 80 -0.76 5.16 4.95
N ILE A 81 -1.23 6.05 5.81
CA ILE A 81 -2.51 5.91 6.53
C ILE A 81 -3.45 7.02 6.07
N ASN A 82 -4.62 6.66 5.54
CA ASN A 82 -5.66 7.61 5.19
C ASN A 82 -6.49 7.98 6.43
N ILE A 83 -6.44 9.25 6.82
CA ILE A 83 -7.12 9.74 8.02
C ILE A 83 -8.44 10.40 7.62
N LYS A 84 -9.55 9.72 7.93
CA LYS A 84 -10.90 10.24 7.69
C LYS A 84 -11.54 10.71 9.00
N LEU A 85 -11.70 12.02 9.17
CA LEU A 85 -12.30 12.62 10.37
C LEU A 85 -13.70 12.08 10.67
N ALA A 86 -14.49 11.76 9.63
CA ALA A 86 -15.82 11.18 9.79
C ALA A 86 -15.82 9.78 10.45
N LYS A 87 -14.70 9.05 10.37
CA LYS A 87 -14.54 7.73 11.01
C LYS A 87 -13.85 7.84 12.38
N LEU A 88 -12.92 8.78 12.53
CA LEU A 88 -11.99 8.85 13.66
C LEU A 88 -12.33 9.94 14.69
N GLY A 89 -13.10 10.95 14.30
CA GLY A 89 -13.17 12.22 15.02
C GLY A 89 -11.85 12.98 14.99
N VAL A 90 -11.85 14.21 15.51
CA VAL A 90 -10.64 15.07 15.51
C VAL A 90 -9.57 14.54 16.46
N LEU A 91 -9.94 14.13 17.68
CA LEU A 91 -8.98 13.63 18.67
C LEU A 91 -8.32 12.32 18.20
N GLY A 92 -9.09 11.35 17.74
CA GLY A 92 -8.54 10.09 17.21
C GLY A 92 -7.66 10.30 15.98
N ALA A 93 -8.00 11.26 15.12
CA ALA A 93 -7.14 11.64 14.01
C ALA A 93 -5.80 12.22 14.47
N LEU A 94 -5.79 13.11 15.46
CA LEU A 94 -4.55 13.69 16.00
C LEU A 94 -3.65 12.63 16.65
N GLU A 95 -4.23 11.67 17.37
CA GLU A 95 -3.48 10.55 17.96
C GLU A 95 -2.81 9.68 16.89
N ILE A 96 -3.51 9.41 15.79
CA ILE A 96 -2.96 8.63 14.67
C ILE A 96 -1.86 9.41 13.94
N ILE A 97 -2.04 10.72 13.74
CA ILE A 97 -1.00 11.58 13.13
C ILE A 97 0.27 11.54 13.98
N ASP A 98 0.15 11.69 15.30
CA ASP A 98 1.28 11.66 16.22
C ASP A 98 2.01 10.30 16.19
N ALA A 99 1.25 9.20 16.23
CA ALA A 99 1.81 7.85 16.14
C ALA A 99 2.55 7.61 14.80
N ALA A 100 1.93 7.99 13.68
CA ALA A 100 2.53 7.81 12.34
C ALA A 100 3.83 8.61 12.18
N ARG A 101 3.85 9.87 12.66
CA ARG A 101 5.05 10.73 12.64
C ARG A 101 6.20 10.14 13.46
N LYS A 102 5.91 9.63 14.67
CA LYS A 102 6.91 8.98 15.53
C LYS A 102 7.50 7.72 14.89
N ALA A 103 6.69 6.99 14.11
CA ALA A 103 7.11 5.79 13.42
C ALA A 103 7.71 6.02 12.02
N ASN A 104 7.72 7.27 11.52
CA ASN A 104 8.08 7.60 10.14
C ASN A 104 7.23 6.90 9.07
N VAL A 105 5.97 6.60 9.40
CA VAL A 105 4.97 6.13 8.44
C VAL A 105 4.29 7.36 7.82
N ALA A 106 4.14 7.36 6.49
CA ALA A 106 3.73 8.51 5.66
C ALA A 106 4.71 9.70 5.67
N ARG A 107 5.76 9.63 4.83
CA ARG A 107 6.55 10.79 4.38
C ARG A 107 6.24 11.12 2.94
#